data_AF-A0A5N3WG96-F1
#
_entry.id   AF-A0A5N3WG96-F1
#
_cell.length_a   1.000
_cell.length_b   1.000
_cell.length_c   1.000
_cell.angle_alpha   90.00
_cell.angle_beta   90.00
_cell.angle_gamma   90.00
#
_symmetry.space_group_name_H-M   'P 1'
#
loop_
_entity.id
_entity.type
_entity.pdbx_description
1 polymer ?
#
loop_
_entity_poly.entity_id
_entity_poly.type
_entity_poly.pdbx_seq_one_letter_code
_entity_poly.pdbx_strand_id
1 'polypeptide(L)'
;VTLQWAAVATFLSAEIGLILIFCLPFIPPQRWQKIFSFSVWGKIASFWNKAFLTIIILLIVLFLDAVREVRKYSSTHTIEKSSANRPAAYEHTQMKLFRSQRNLYISGFSLFFWLVLRRLVTLITQLAKELSNKGVLKHQAENINQAAKKFMEENERLKRLLKNYGKEEEHVLEAENKKLEEDKEKLKIELKKASDALSKAQNDVMIMKMQSERLSKEYDRLLREHSGLQ
;
A
#
# COMPACT_ATOMS: atom_id res chain seq x y z
N VAL A 1 48.80 -33.64 -18.23
CA VAL A 1 47.41 -33.18 -18.46
C VAL A 1 47.45 -32.22 -19.63
N THR A 2 46.57 -32.32 -20.62
CA THR A 2 46.56 -31.32 -21.71
C THR A 2 46.00 -30.01 -21.15
N LEU A 3 46.51 -28.88 -21.64
CA LEU A 3 46.15 -27.55 -21.15
C LEU A 3 44.64 -27.27 -21.24
N GLN A 4 44.00 -27.82 -22.29
CA GLN A 4 42.55 -27.76 -22.52
C GLN A 4 41.74 -28.37 -21.36
N TRP A 5 42.06 -29.59 -20.94
CA TRP A 5 41.31 -30.27 -19.86
C TRP A 5 41.57 -29.67 -18.49
N ALA A 6 42.76 -29.07 -18.28
CA ALA A 6 43.04 -28.30 -17.07
C ALA A 6 42.18 -27.03 -17.00
N ALA A 7 42.04 -26.29 -18.10
CA ALA A 7 41.18 -25.10 -18.16
C ALA A 7 39.70 -25.44 -17.84
N VAL A 8 39.20 -26.55 -18.38
CA VAL A 8 37.81 -27.00 -18.16
C VAL A 8 37.59 -27.46 -16.73
N ALA A 9 38.59 -28.14 -16.13
CA ALA A 9 38.53 -28.52 -14.72
C ALA A 9 38.53 -27.30 -13.78
N THR A 10 39.34 -26.27 -14.10
CA THR A 10 39.32 -25.00 -13.35
C THR A 10 37.98 -24.31 -13.49
N PHE A 11 37.40 -24.27 -14.69
CA PHE A 11 36.08 -23.71 -14.94
C PHE A 11 35.00 -24.44 -14.13
N LEU A 12 34.97 -25.77 -14.18
CA LEU A 12 34.08 -26.60 -13.35
C LEU A 12 34.23 -26.33 -11.85
N SER A 13 35.47 -26.21 -11.37
CA SER A 13 35.74 -25.93 -9.95
C SER A 13 35.21 -24.55 -9.54
N ALA A 14 35.34 -23.55 -10.42
CA ALA A 14 34.76 -22.23 -10.21
C ALA A 14 33.23 -22.27 -10.21
N GLU A 15 32.60 -23.02 -11.12
CA GLU A 15 31.14 -23.22 -11.15
C GLU A 15 30.62 -23.82 -9.85
N ILE A 16 31.26 -24.89 -9.37
CA ILE A 16 30.89 -25.54 -8.11
C ILE A 16 31.01 -24.57 -6.94
N GLY A 17 32.12 -23.83 -6.85
CA GLY A 17 32.30 -22.81 -5.82
C GLY A 17 31.21 -21.74 -5.85
N LEU A 18 30.83 -21.28 -7.05
CA LEU A 18 29.82 -20.26 -7.25
C LEU A 18 28.41 -20.78 -6.91
N ILE A 19 28.08 -22.01 -7.28
CA ILE A 19 26.83 -22.68 -6.89
C ILE A 19 26.76 -22.88 -5.39
N LEU A 20 27.84 -23.30 -4.74
CA LEU A 20 27.89 -23.42 -3.28
C LEU A 20 27.66 -22.07 -2.60
N ILE A 21 28.29 -21.00 -3.09
CA ILE A 21 28.06 -19.64 -2.59
C ILE A 21 26.59 -19.23 -2.74
N PHE A 22 25.94 -19.57 -3.86
CA PHE A 22 24.52 -19.26 -4.07
C PHE A 22 23.55 -20.14 -3.29
N CYS A 23 23.88 -21.42 -3.05
CA CYS A 23 23.06 -22.35 -2.27
C CYS A 23 23.21 -22.11 -0.77
N LEU A 24 24.33 -21.56 -0.31
CA LEU A 24 24.52 -21.28 1.10
C LEU A 24 23.55 -20.19 1.57
N PRO A 25 22.80 -20.42 2.66
CA PRO A 25 21.87 -19.44 3.22
C PRO A 25 22.56 -18.22 3.85
N PHE A 26 23.90 -18.12 3.72
CA PHE A 26 24.71 -17.09 4.35
C PHE A 26 24.46 -15.68 3.76
N ILE A 27 24.02 -15.59 2.49
CA ILE A 27 23.76 -14.29 1.84
C ILE A 27 22.25 -14.14 1.62
N PRO A 28 21.56 -13.30 2.42
CA PRO A 28 20.13 -13.09 2.22
C PRO A 28 19.87 -12.49 0.83
N PRO A 29 18.75 -12.86 0.18
CA PRO A 29 18.39 -12.40 -1.16
C PRO A 29 18.31 -10.88 -1.29
N GLN A 30 18.12 -10.17 -0.17
CA GLN A 30 18.14 -8.70 -0.11
C GLN A 30 19.51 -8.09 -0.43
N ARG A 31 20.63 -8.75 -0.06
CA ARG A 31 21.97 -8.25 -0.40
C ARG A 31 22.27 -8.47 -1.88
N TRP A 32 21.87 -9.62 -2.40
CA TRP A 32 21.88 -9.90 -3.83
C TRP A 32 21.04 -8.88 -4.59
N GLN A 33 19.85 -8.51 -4.09
CA GLN A 33 19.03 -7.46 -4.70
C GLN A 33 19.80 -6.15 -4.87
N LYS A 34 20.54 -5.70 -3.83
CA LYS A 34 21.28 -4.43 -3.88
C LYS A 34 22.44 -4.46 -4.90
N ILE A 35 23.05 -5.63 -5.09
CA ILE A 35 24.09 -5.88 -6.10
C ILE A 35 23.47 -5.97 -7.50
N PHE A 36 22.34 -6.67 -7.64
CA PHE A 36 21.61 -6.88 -8.89
C PHE A 36 20.79 -5.65 -9.34
N SER A 37 20.42 -4.74 -8.42
CA SER A 37 19.67 -3.51 -8.72
C SER A 37 20.56 -2.36 -9.16
N PHE A 38 21.89 -2.53 -9.10
CA PHE A 38 22.80 -1.54 -9.65
C PHE A 38 22.52 -1.40 -11.15
N SER A 39 22.32 -0.19 -11.66
CA SER A 39 21.90 0.11 -13.04
C SER A 39 22.73 -0.62 -14.12
N VAL A 40 23.97 -0.99 -13.78
CA VAL A 40 24.90 -1.78 -14.58
C VAL A 40 24.37 -3.19 -14.87
N TRP A 41 23.58 -3.79 -13.97
CA TRP A 41 23.08 -5.15 -14.15
C TRP A 41 22.05 -5.27 -15.29
N GLY A 42 21.28 -4.22 -15.56
CA GLY A 42 20.37 -4.20 -16.73
C GLY A 42 21.13 -4.26 -18.05
N LYS A 43 22.26 -3.54 -18.14
CA LYS A 43 23.16 -3.57 -19.31
C LYS A 43 23.94 -4.89 -19.39
N ILE A 44 24.42 -5.40 -18.25
CA ILE A 44 25.13 -6.69 -18.20
C ILE A 44 24.21 -7.87 -18.51
N ALA A 45 22.91 -7.81 -18.18
CA ALA A 45 21.95 -8.89 -18.42
C ALA A 45 21.76 -9.18 -19.92
N SER A 46 21.71 -8.13 -20.75
CA SER A 46 21.63 -8.27 -22.21
C SER A 46 22.89 -8.94 -22.78
N PHE A 47 24.06 -8.57 -22.26
CA PHE A 47 25.33 -9.19 -22.63
C PHE A 47 25.45 -10.63 -22.10
N TRP A 48 24.93 -10.89 -20.91
CA TRP A 48 24.95 -12.20 -20.25
C TRP A 48 24.22 -13.28 -21.05
N ASN A 49 23.12 -12.94 -21.72
CA ASN A 49 22.43 -13.89 -22.58
C ASN A 49 23.30 -14.32 -23.77
N LYS A 50 24.02 -13.37 -24.37
CA LYS A 50 24.93 -13.64 -25.48
C LYS A 50 26.13 -14.45 -25.00
N ALA A 51 26.78 -14.05 -23.91
CA ALA A 51 27.91 -14.76 -23.31
C ALA A 51 27.54 -16.17 -22.82
N PHE A 52 26.34 -16.33 -22.24
CA PHE A 52 25.83 -17.64 -21.84
C PHE A 52 25.67 -18.56 -23.04
N LEU A 53 25.10 -18.05 -24.14
CA LEU A 53 24.87 -18.82 -25.37
C LEU A 53 26.19 -19.21 -26.05
N THR A 54 27.20 -18.33 -26.05
CA THR A 54 28.51 -18.67 -26.60
C THR A 54 29.22 -19.73 -25.77
N ILE A 55 29.18 -19.62 -24.43
CA ILE A 55 29.81 -20.59 -23.52
C ILE A 55 29.11 -21.96 -23.59
N ILE A 56 27.77 -22.02 -23.65
CA ILE A 56 27.06 -23.31 -23.75
C ILE A 56 27.37 -24.01 -25.07
N ILE A 57 27.46 -23.29 -26.20
CA ILE A 57 27.86 -23.88 -27.48
C ILE A 57 29.28 -24.45 -27.39
N LEU A 58 30.21 -23.70 -26.78
CA LEU A 58 31.59 -24.16 -26.57
C LEU A 58 31.63 -25.44 -25.70
N LEU A 59 30.87 -25.47 -24.60
CA LEU A 59 30.79 -26.64 -23.72
C LEU A 59 30.17 -27.85 -24.43
N ILE A 60 29.14 -27.66 -25.27
CA ILE A 60 28.54 -28.73 -26.09
C ILE A 60 29.58 -29.31 -27.06
N VAL A 61 30.31 -28.45 -27.77
CA VAL A 61 31.36 -28.90 -28.71
C VAL A 61 32.44 -29.70 -27.97
N LEU A 62 32.89 -29.21 -26.82
CA LEU A 62 33.88 -29.87 -26.00
C LEU A 62 33.38 -31.21 -25.43
N PHE A 63 32.10 -31.27 -25.06
CA PHE A 63 31.46 -32.50 -24.61
C PHE A 63 31.36 -33.53 -25.74
N LEU A 64 30.95 -33.11 -26.94
CA LEU A 64 30.92 -33.98 -28.11
C LEU A 64 32.32 -34.48 -28.52
N ASP A 65 33.34 -33.62 -28.39
CA ASP A 65 34.73 -34.02 -28.59
C ASP A 65 35.15 -35.08 -27.57
N ALA A 66 34.81 -34.89 -26.29
CA ALA A 66 35.04 -35.90 -25.23
C ALA A 66 34.32 -37.22 -25.53
N VAL A 67 33.06 -37.18 -25.97
CA VAL A 67 32.28 -38.37 -26.34
C VAL A 67 32.93 -39.09 -27.52
N ARG A 68 33.36 -38.34 -28.54
CA ARG A 68 34.04 -38.90 -29.72
C ARG A 68 35.38 -39.52 -29.32
N GLU A 69 36.13 -38.85 -28.46
CA GLU A 69 37.42 -39.32 -27.94
C GLU A 69 37.26 -40.63 -27.14
N VAL A 70 36.27 -40.69 -26.24
CA VAL A 70 35.95 -41.92 -25.49
C VAL A 70 35.50 -43.05 -26.42
N ARG A 71 34.61 -42.77 -27.39
CA ARG A 71 34.16 -43.80 -28.37
C ARG A 71 35.31 -44.31 -29.22
N LYS A 72 36.17 -43.42 -29.73
CA LYS A 72 37.35 -43.77 -30.53
C LYS A 72 38.29 -44.70 -29.75
N TYR A 73 38.68 -44.31 -28.54
CA TYR A 73 39.58 -45.13 -27.74
C TYR A 73 38.92 -46.42 -27.23
N SER A 74 37.61 -46.43 -27.01
CA SER A 74 36.85 -47.64 -26.64
C SER A 74 36.84 -48.67 -27.79
N SER A 75 36.59 -48.23 -29.02
CA SER A 75 36.61 -49.11 -30.20
C SER A 75 38.02 -49.59 -30.56
N THR A 76 39.06 -48.76 -30.40
CA THR A 76 40.45 -49.20 -30.57
C THR A 76 40.85 -50.20 -29.50
N HIS A 77 40.41 -50.02 -28.25
CA HIS A 77 40.67 -50.97 -27.17
C HIS A 77 40.07 -52.35 -27.43
N THR A 78 38.86 -52.47 -28.00
CA THR A 78 38.25 -53.77 -28.32
C THR A 78 38.96 -54.51 -29.44
N ILE A 79 39.51 -53.78 -30.42
CA ILE A 79 40.28 -54.33 -31.55
C ILE A 79 41.69 -54.76 -31.11
N GLU A 80 42.35 -53.99 -30.23
CA GLU A 80 43.66 -54.35 -29.68
C GLU A 80 43.57 -55.52 -28.68
N LYS A 81 42.47 -55.63 -27.91
CA LYS A 81 42.22 -56.77 -27.02
C LYS A 81 42.05 -58.10 -27.77
N SER A 82 41.59 -58.04 -29.02
CA SER A 82 41.42 -59.23 -29.88
C SER A 82 42.67 -59.58 -30.71
N SER A 83 43.69 -58.71 -30.73
CA SER A 83 44.98 -58.92 -31.37
C SER A 83 46.08 -59.09 -30.30
N ALA A 84 46.11 -60.27 -29.69
CA ALA A 84 46.90 -60.64 -28.50
C ALA A 84 48.44 -60.69 -28.69
N ASN A 85 49.05 -59.79 -29.48
CA ASN A 85 50.47 -59.91 -29.85
C ASN A 85 51.39 -58.75 -29.37
N ARG A 86 50.90 -57.75 -28.62
CA ARG A 86 51.73 -56.63 -28.10
C ARG A 86 51.26 -56.10 -26.73
N PRO A 87 51.68 -56.70 -25.60
CA PRO A 87 51.24 -56.29 -24.25
C PRO A 87 51.55 -54.83 -23.89
N ALA A 88 52.65 -54.25 -24.38
CA ALA A 88 53.00 -52.85 -24.10
C ALA A 88 52.09 -51.80 -24.80
N ALA A 89 51.44 -52.16 -25.90
CA ALA A 89 50.47 -51.27 -26.57
C ALA A 89 49.13 -51.25 -25.82
N TYR A 90 48.74 -52.38 -25.24
CA TYR A 90 47.51 -52.56 -24.48
C TYR A 90 47.46 -51.65 -23.24
N GLU A 91 48.55 -51.55 -22.47
CA GLU A 91 48.63 -50.69 -21.27
C GLU A 91 48.53 -49.19 -21.62
N HIS A 92 49.12 -48.78 -22.74
CA HIS A 92 49.07 -47.39 -23.20
C HIS A 92 47.66 -46.98 -23.68
N THR A 93 46.92 -47.91 -24.29
CA THR A 93 45.52 -47.69 -24.70
C THR A 93 44.58 -47.65 -23.49
N GLN A 94 44.81 -48.50 -22.49
CA GLN A 94 44.09 -48.45 -21.20
C GLN A 94 44.26 -47.10 -20.49
N MET A 95 45.49 -46.58 -20.37
CA MET A 95 45.74 -45.27 -19.76
C MET A 95 45.06 -44.10 -20.50
N LYS A 96 44.93 -44.17 -21.83
CA LYS A 96 44.22 -43.17 -22.63
C LYS A 96 42.70 -43.26 -22.46
N LEU A 97 42.16 -44.47 -22.31
CA LEU A 97 40.73 -44.69 -22.07
C LEU A 97 40.27 -44.04 -20.75
N PHE A 98 40.98 -44.30 -19.64
CA PHE A 98 40.68 -43.68 -18.34
C PHE A 98 40.80 -42.15 -18.38
N ARG A 99 41.77 -41.63 -19.14
CA ARG A 99 41.92 -40.17 -19.34
C ARG A 99 40.71 -39.58 -20.06
N SER A 100 40.26 -40.21 -21.13
CA SER A 100 39.10 -39.75 -21.92
C SER A 100 37.78 -39.87 -21.14
N GLN A 101 37.58 -40.91 -20.33
CA GLN A 101 36.41 -41.05 -19.47
C GLN A 101 36.34 -39.94 -18.41
N ARG A 102 37.45 -39.63 -17.74
CA ARG A 102 37.50 -38.51 -16.78
C ARG A 102 37.16 -37.17 -17.45
N ASN A 103 37.71 -36.94 -18.64
CA ASN A 103 37.46 -35.72 -19.41
C ASN A 103 35.99 -35.58 -19.82
N LEU A 104 35.33 -36.69 -20.16
CA LEU A 104 33.89 -36.74 -20.43
C LEU A 104 33.06 -36.35 -19.21
N TYR A 105 33.41 -36.84 -18.02
CA TYR A 105 32.72 -36.43 -16.78
C TYR A 105 32.94 -34.95 -16.50
N ILE A 106 34.16 -34.44 -16.64
CA ILE A 106 34.47 -33.02 -16.40
C ILE A 106 33.66 -32.11 -17.33
N SER A 107 33.63 -32.41 -18.64
CA SER A 107 32.86 -31.60 -19.59
C SER A 107 31.34 -31.75 -19.40
N GLY A 108 30.86 -32.95 -19.09
CA GLY A 108 29.45 -33.22 -18.84
C GLY A 108 28.93 -32.52 -17.58
N PHE A 109 29.67 -32.61 -16.47
CA PHE A 109 29.33 -31.91 -15.23
C PHE A 109 29.40 -30.40 -15.40
N SER A 110 30.39 -29.87 -16.12
CA SER A 110 30.47 -28.43 -16.36
C SER A 110 29.28 -27.93 -17.17
N LEU A 111 28.90 -28.64 -18.23
CA LEU A 111 27.70 -28.31 -19.01
C LEU A 111 26.43 -28.32 -18.14
N PHE A 112 26.29 -29.33 -17.28
CA PHE A 112 25.15 -29.40 -16.35
C PHE A 112 25.15 -28.25 -15.34
N PHE A 113 26.27 -28.00 -14.68
CA PHE A 113 26.37 -26.94 -13.67
C PHE A 113 26.22 -25.55 -14.27
N TRP A 114 26.67 -25.32 -15.51
CA TRP A 114 26.43 -24.05 -16.19
C TRP A 114 24.93 -23.74 -16.36
N LEU A 115 24.13 -24.76 -16.72
CA LEU A 115 22.67 -24.63 -16.80
C LEU A 115 22.03 -24.40 -15.43
N VAL A 116 22.48 -25.14 -14.40
CA VAL A 116 22.02 -24.98 -13.02
C VAL A 116 22.33 -23.58 -12.50
N LEU A 117 23.53 -23.08 -12.71
CA LEU A 117 23.98 -21.74 -12.32
C LEU A 117 23.09 -20.67 -12.97
N ARG A 118 22.80 -20.81 -14.27
CA ARG A 118 21.88 -19.91 -14.98
C ARG A 118 20.48 -19.92 -14.37
N ARG A 119 19.96 -21.11 -14.04
CA ARG A 119 18.65 -21.26 -13.38
C ARG A 119 18.66 -20.58 -12.00
N LEU A 120 19.69 -20.82 -11.18
CA LEU A 120 19.83 -20.24 -9.84
C LEU A 120 19.88 -18.71 -9.87
N VAL A 121 20.72 -18.12 -10.72
CA VAL A 121 20.83 -16.65 -10.84
C VAL A 121 19.48 -16.03 -11.22
N THR A 122 18.75 -16.66 -12.14
CA THR A 122 17.43 -16.18 -12.56
C THR A 122 16.42 -16.24 -11.42
N LEU A 123 16.39 -17.35 -10.68
CA LEU A 123 15.48 -17.53 -9.53
C LEU A 123 15.80 -16.55 -8.41
N ILE A 124 17.08 -16.36 -8.07
CA ILE A 124 17.50 -15.40 -7.04
C ILE A 124 17.11 -13.98 -7.43
N THR A 125 17.28 -13.61 -8.71
CA THR A 125 16.89 -12.28 -9.20
C THR A 125 15.37 -12.08 -9.12
N GLN A 126 14.57 -13.08 -9.47
CA GLN A 126 13.11 -13.03 -9.33
C GLN A 126 12.68 -12.93 -7.87
N LEU A 127 13.26 -13.76 -7.00
CA LEU A 127 12.96 -13.76 -5.57
C LEU A 127 13.32 -12.42 -4.92
N ALA A 128 14.47 -11.84 -5.28
CA ALA A 128 14.89 -10.52 -4.83
C ALA A 128 13.89 -9.42 -5.24
N LYS A 129 13.39 -9.45 -6.49
CA LYS A 129 12.38 -8.50 -6.98
C LYS A 129 11.05 -8.64 -6.23
N GLU A 130 10.59 -9.86 -6.03
CA GLU A 130 9.37 -10.16 -5.26
C GLU A 130 9.47 -9.69 -3.81
N LEU A 131 10.62 -9.92 -3.15
CA LEU A 131 10.84 -9.51 -1.77
C LEU A 131 10.85 -7.98 -1.64
N SER A 132 11.45 -7.28 -2.60
CA SER A 132 11.43 -5.82 -2.69
C SER A 132 10.00 -5.30 -2.82
N ASN A 133 9.21 -5.88 -3.72
CA ASN A 133 7.84 -5.48 -3.95
C ASN A 133 7.00 -5.70 -2.68
N LYS A 134 7.20 -6.80 -1.97
CA LYS A 134 6.55 -7.03 -0.67
C LYS A 134 6.92 -5.98 0.37
N GLY A 135 8.19 -5.57 0.45
CA GLY A 135 8.64 -4.50 1.35
C GLY A 135 7.99 -3.16 1.02
N VAL A 136 7.95 -2.78 -0.26
CA VAL A 136 7.29 -1.56 -0.74
C VAL A 136 5.80 -1.59 -0.47
N LEU A 137 5.13 -2.71 -0.78
CA LEU A 137 3.70 -2.91 -0.53
C LEU A 137 3.36 -2.82 0.96
N LYS A 138 4.21 -3.40 1.83
CA LYS A 138 4.02 -3.31 3.28
C LYS A 138 4.12 -1.86 3.77
N HIS A 139 5.15 -1.13 3.35
CA HIS A 139 5.28 0.29 3.70
C HIS A 139 4.13 1.14 3.13
N GLN A 140 3.69 0.85 1.91
CA GLN A 140 2.55 1.53 1.30
C GLN A 140 1.25 1.26 2.09
N ALA A 141 1.01 0.02 2.49
CA ALA A 141 -0.14 -0.36 3.31
C ALA A 141 -0.09 0.30 4.70
N GLU A 142 1.08 0.34 5.35
CA GLU A 142 1.28 1.03 6.63
C GLU A 142 1.01 2.54 6.51
N ASN A 143 1.50 3.19 5.45
CA ASN A 143 1.26 4.61 5.20
C ASN A 143 -0.22 4.91 4.92
N ILE A 144 -0.89 4.09 4.10
CA ILE A 144 -2.33 4.24 3.82
C ILE A 144 -3.13 4.02 5.12
N ASN A 145 -2.77 3.04 5.93
CA ASN A 145 -3.46 2.77 7.19
C ASN A 145 -3.26 3.92 8.21
N GLN A 146 -2.06 4.48 8.30
CA GLN A 146 -1.81 5.67 9.12
C GLN A 146 -2.62 6.90 8.63
N ALA A 147 -2.69 7.12 7.32
CA ALA A 147 -3.51 8.19 6.75
C ALA A 147 -5.01 7.96 7.03
N ALA A 148 -5.51 6.73 6.83
CA ALA A 148 -6.89 6.35 7.14
C ALA A 148 -7.22 6.57 8.62
N LYS A 149 -6.31 6.20 9.53
CA LYS A 149 -6.49 6.42 10.97
C LYS A 149 -6.57 7.91 11.32
N LYS A 150 -5.72 8.75 10.73
CA LYS A 150 -5.79 10.20 10.90
C LYS A 150 -7.13 10.77 10.41
N PHE A 151 -7.59 10.35 9.23
CA PHE A 151 -8.89 10.76 8.70
C PHE A 151 -10.05 10.30 9.58
N MET A 152 -9.99 9.09 10.15
CA MET A 152 -10.99 8.60 11.10
C MET A 152 -11.02 9.44 12.38
N GLU A 153 -9.85 9.73 12.97
CA GLU A 153 -9.74 10.58 14.17
C GLU A 153 -10.23 12.01 13.92
N GLU A 154 -9.90 12.59 12.77
CA GLU A 154 -10.36 13.93 12.39
C GLU A 154 -11.88 13.96 12.16
N ASN A 155 -12.44 12.94 11.50
CA ASN A 155 -13.88 12.82 11.30
C ASN A 155 -14.63 12.64 12.63
N GLU A 156 -14.08 11.87 13.57
CA GLU A 156 -14.63 11.79 14.92
C GLU A 156 -14.58 13.13 15.67
N ARG A 157 -13.46 13.87 15.57
CA ARG A 157 -13.35 15.21 16.18
C ARG A 157 -14.38 16.17 15.59
N LEU A 158 -14.52 16.20 14.26
CA LEU A 158 -15.51 17.00 13.55
C LEU A 158 -16.92 16.66 14.01
N LYS A 159 -17.28 15.36 14.11
CA LYS A 159 -18.58 14.93 14.64
C LYS A 159 -18.83 15.38 16.08
N ARG A 160 -17.81 15.33 16.95
CA ARG A 160 -17.93 15.82 18.33
C ARG A 160 -18.14 17.33 18.38
N LEU A 161 -17.41 18.09 17.57
CA LEU A 161 -17.59 19.54 17.44
C LEU A 161 -18.99 19.89 16.94
N LEU A 162 -19.47 19.22 15.90
CA LEU A 162 -20.83 19.40 15.36
C LEU A 162 -21.91 19.10 16.41
N LYS A 163 -21.74 18.02 17.18
CA LYS A 163 -22.67 17.67 18.26
C LYS A 163 -22.66 18.69 19.41
N ASN A 164 -21.48 19.22 19.76
CA ASN A 164 -21.37 20.24 20.79
C ASN A 164 -21.97 21.56 20.32
N TYR A 165 -21.71 21.97 19.08
CA TYR A 165 -22.27 23.18 18.50
C TYR A 165 -23.80 23.12 18.44
N GLY A 166 -24.36 21.99 17.99
CA GLY A 166 -25.83 21.81 17.98
C GLY A 166 -26.46 21.84 19.38
N LYS A 167 -25.76 21.32 20.41
CA LYS A 167 -26.23 21.42 21.80
C LYS A 167 -26.16 22.84 22.36
N GLU A 168 -25.11 23.58 22.01
CA GLU A 168 -24.93 24.96 22.44
C GLU A 168 -25.99 25.86 21.80
N GLU A 169 -26.29 25.62 20.52
CA GLU A 169 -27.37 26.29 19.77
C GLU A 169 -28.76 25.94 20.35
N GLU A 170 -29.03 24.66 20.66
CA GLU A 170 -30.27 24.24 21.37
C GLU A 170 -30.41 24.95 22.72
N HIS A 171 -29.35 25.01 23.52
CA HIS A 171 -29.39 25.62 24.86
C HIS A 171 -29.61 27.15 24.79
N VAL A 172 -29.01 27.82 23.80
CA VAL A 172 -29.23 29.26 23.56
C VAL A 172 -30.67 29.52 23.13
N LEU A 173 -31.20 28.71 22.19
CA LEU A 173 -32.59 28.82 21.72
C LEU A 173 -33.59 28.53 22.84
N GLU A 174 -33.30 27.56 23.72
CA GLU A 174 -34.16 27.23 24.87
C GLU A 174 -34.17 28.38 25.90
N ALA A 175 -33.01 28.98 26.18
CA ALA A 175 -32.92 30.15 27.06
C ALA A 175 -33.65 31.37 26.48
N GLU A 176 -33.53 31.61 25.17
CA GLU A 176 -34.22 32.70 24.48
C GLU A 176 -35.73 32.50 24.50
N ASN A 177 -36.22 31.29 24.18
CA ASN A 177 -37.65 30.96 24.23
C ASN A 177 -38.25 31.15 25.62
N LYS A 178 -37.55 30.72 26.67
CA LYS A 178 -38.01 30.91 28.05
C LYS A 178 -38.16 32.39 28.41
N LYS A 179 -37.18 33.21 28.02
CA LYS A 179 -37.24 34.66 28.23
C LYS A 179 -38.39 35.29 27.46
N LEU A 180 -38.64 34.83 26.24
CA LEU A 180 -39.75 35.28 25.39
C LEU A 180 -41.12 34.94 26.00
N GLU A 181 -41.27 33.76 26.62
CA GLU A 181 -42.48 33.40 27.38
C GLU A 181 -42.69 34.30 28.60
N GLU A 182 -41.65 34.57 29.37
CA GLU A 182 -41.73 35.46 30.53
C GLU A 182 -42.16 36.88 30.13
N ASP A 183 -41.58 37.41 29.05
CA ASP A 183 -41.93 38.74 28.53
C ASP A 183 -43.35 38.76 27.94
N LYS A 184 -43.78 37.67 27.28
CA LYS A 184 -45.15 37.51 26.79
C LYS A 184 -46.17 37.54 27.93
N GLU A 185 -45.91 36.84 29.04
CA GLU A 185 -46.80 36.86 30.21
C GLU A 185 -46.81 38.25 30.90
N LYS A 186 -45.66 38.92 31.03
CA LYS A 186 -45.62 40.31 31.54
C LYS A 186 -46.43 41.27 30.69
N LEU A 187 -46.24 41.23 29.37
CA LEU A 187 -46.99 42.05 28.41
C LEU A 187 -48.49 41.76 28.49
N LYS A 188 -48.88 40.50 28.65
CA LYS A 188 -50.28 40.10 28.81
C LYS A 188 -50.90 40.65 30.10
N ILE A 189 -50.15 40.66 31.19
CA ILE A 189 -50.57 41.28 32.46
C ILE A 189 -50.73 42.79 32.30
N GLU A 190 -49.76 43.47 31.67
CA GLU A 190 -49.83 44.91 31.42
C GLU A 190 -51.00 45.28 30.49
N LEU A 191 -51.21 44.51 29.42
CA LEU A 191 -52.31 44.70 28.50
C LEU A 191 -53.66 44.52 29.19
N LYS A 192 -53.77 43.54 30.10
CA LYS A 192 -54.97 43.35 30.92
C LYS A 192 -55.21 44.55 31.84
N LYS A 193 -54.17 45.02 32.54
CA LYS A 193 -54.27 46.22 33.41
C LYS A 193 -54.67 47.47 32.62
N ALA A 194 -54.07 47.69 31.46
CA ALA A 194 -54.40 48.82 30.59
C ALA A 194 -55.83 48.71 30.05
N SER A 195 -56.27 47.52 29.67
CA SER A 195 -57.65 47.26 29.23
C SER A 195 -58.66 47.51 30.35
N ASP A 196 -58.37 47.05 31.57
CA ASP A 196 -59.22 47.27 32.74
C ASP A 196 -59.30 48.78 33.07
N ALA A 197 -58.17 49.49 33.04
CA ALA A 197 -58.12 50.94 33.23
C ALA A 197 -58.89 51.70 32.15
N LEU A 198 -58.79 51.28 30.89
CA LEU A 198 -59.52 51.88 29.78
C LEU A 198 -61.04 51.67 29.93
N SER A 199 -61.49 50.46 30.31
CA SER A 199 -62.90 50.19 30.55
C SER A 199 -63.46 51.04 31.70
N LYS A 200 -62.68 51.25 32.76
CA LYS A 200 -63.04 52.13 33.87
C LYS A 200 -63.15 53.59 33.40
N ALA A 201 -62.17 54.07 32.65
CA ALA A 201 -62.20 55.42 32.09
C ALA A 201 -63.38 55.62 31.13
N GLN A 202 -63.73 54.62 30.31
CA GLN A 202 -64.92 54.67 29.46
C GLN A 202 -66.23 54.74 30.28
N ASN A 203 -66.33 53.96 31.36
CA ASN A 203 -67.47 54.03 32.27
C ASN A 203 -67.55 55.41 32.95
N ASP A 204 -66.43 55.95 33.43
CA ASP A 204 -66.37 57.27 34.07
C ASP A 204 -66.79 58.39 33.10
N VAL A 205 -66.33 58.34 31.84
CA VAL A 205 -66.76 59.26 30.77
C VAL A 205 -68.25 59.12 30.48
N MET A 206 -68.79 57.90 30.44
CA MET A 206 -70.21 57.66 30.24
C MET A 206 -71.06 58.24 31.39
N ILE A 207 -70.60 58.08 32.63
CA ILE A 207 -71.23 58.67 33.83
C ILE A 207 -71.17 60.20 33.77
N MET A 208 -70.01 60.79 33.45
CA MET A 208 -69.87 62.24 33.29
C MET A 208 -70.79 62.79 32.20
N LYS A 209 -70.92 62.08 31.07
CA LYS A 209 -71.84 62.46 30.00
C LYS A 209 -73.30 62.46 30.48
N MET A 210 -73.74 61.40 31.16
CA MET A 210 -75.08 61.34 31.74
C MET A 210 -75.32 62.43 32.80
N GLN A 211 -74.33 62.72 33.64
CA GLN A 211 -74.42 63.81 34.62
C GLN A 211 -74.49 65.18 33.95
N SER A 212 -73.69 65.43 32.92
CA SER A 212 -73.72 66.66 32.14
C SER A 212 -75.07 66.86 31.44
N GLU A 213 -75.63 65.81 30.82
CA GLU A 213 -76.97 65.85 30.23
C GLU A 213 -78.07 66.14 31.26
N ARG A 214 -77.99 65.55 32.46
CA ARG A 214 -78.91 65.85 33.56
C ARG A 214 -78.77 67.30 34.05
N LEU A 215 -77.54 67.77 34.23
CA LEU A 215 -77.27 69.14 34.69
C LEU A 215 -77.77 70.17 33.67
N SER A 216 -77.54 69.93 32.37
CA SER A 216 -78.06 70.76 31.29
C SER A 216 -79.59 70.85 31.30
N LYS A 217 -80.28 69.72 31.51
CA LYS A 217 -81.75 69.68 31.64
C LYS A 217 -82.27 70.46 32.85
N GLU A 218 -81.61 70.35 34.00
CA GLU A 218 -81.98 71.13 35.21
C GLU A 218 -81.70 72.63 35.01
N TYR A 219 -80.59 72.98 34.34
CA TYR A 219 -80.28 74.35 33.97
C TYR A 219 -81.37 74.95 33.05
N ASP A 220 -81.77 74.22 32.00
CA ASP A 220 -82.87 74.62 31.10
C ASP A 220 -84.22 74.73 31.82
N ARG A 221 -84.44 73.94 32.87
CA ARG A 221 -85.64 74.01 33.71
C ARG A 221 -85.64 75.27 34.57
N LEU A 222 -84.53 75.56 35.25
CA LEU A 222 -84.34 76.77 36.07
C LEU A 222 -84.50 78.05 35.23
N LEU A 223 -83.93 78.09 34.03
CA LEU A 223 -84.12 79.20 33.09
C LEU A 223 -85.59 79.40 32.71
N ARG A 224 -86.33 78.30 32.48
CA ARG A 224 -87.78 78.36 32.21
C ARG A 224 -88.57 78.88 33.41
N GLU A 225 -88.28 78.41 34.62
CA GLU A 225 -88.92 78.89 35.86
C GLU A 225 -88.64 80.38 36.08
N HIS A 226 -87.42 80.87 35.81
CA HIS A 226 -87.09 82.29 35.89
C HIS A 226 -87.74 83.14 34.80
N SER A 227 -87.89 82.62 33.57
CA SER A 227 -88.55 83.34 32.47
C SER A 227 -90.07 83.48 32.64
N GLY A 228 -90.70 82.70 33.51
CA GLY A 228 -92.13 82.77 33.82
C GLY A 228 -92.49 83.66 35.02
N LEU A 229 -91.51 84.33 35.64
CA LEU A 229 -91.67 85.19 36.82
C LEU A 229 -91.51 86.70 36.54
N GLN A 230 -91.64 87.12 35.28
CA GLN A 230 -91.79 88.53 34.85
C GLN A 230 -93.08 88.70 34.05
#